data_AF-A0AAV0Y473-F1
#
_entry.id   AF-A0AAV0Y473-F1
#
_cell.length_a   1.000
_cell.length_b   1.000
_cell.length_c   1.000
_cell.angle_alpha   90.00
_cell.angle_beta   90.00
_cell.angle_gamma   90.00
#
_symmetry.space_group_name_H-M   'P 1'
#
loop_
_entity.id
_entity.type
_entity.pdbx_description
1 polymer ?
#
loop_
_entity_poly.entity_id
_entity_poly.type
_entity_poly.pdbx_seq_one_letter_code
_entity_poly.pdbx_strand_id
1 'polypeptide(L)'
;MAFPKSLQKQAINLNKSVGDLVVDEPYVIRAMNEVVTKYGLSIACQLVDNTSGGVINIFLPKYITIAKAEAEEYNIGKLPISLIFRGKTNGRFIIDFE
;
A
#
# COMPACT_ATOMS: atom_id res chain seq x y z
N MET A 1 -1.11 -24.46 -13.33
CA MET A 1 -0.23 -23.49 -14.04
C MET A 1 -0.44 -22.06 -13.51
N ALA A 2 -0.16 -21.80 -12.22
CA ALA A 2 -0.47 -20.52 -11.58
C ALA A 2 0.69 -19.51 -11.59
N PHE A 3 1.93 -19.99 -11.70
CA PHE A 3 3.13 -19.17 -11.56
C PHE A 3 3.34 -18.12 -12.67
N PRO A 4 3.15 -18.44 -13.98
CA PRO A 4 3.29 -17.41 -15.02
C PRO A 4 2.22 -16.32 -14.93
N LYS A 5 0.98 -16.70 -14.57
CA LYS A 5 -0.13 -15.75 -14.38
C LYS A 5 0.10 -14.86 -13.14
N SER A 6 0.70 -15.38 -12.07
CA SER A 6 1.03 -14.56 -10.89
C SER A 6 2.20 -13.61 -11.15
N LEU A 7 3.16 -13.99 -11.99
CA LEU A 7 4.23 -13.09 -12.46
C LEU A 7 3.67 -11.98 -13.37
N GLN A 8 2.75 -12.30 -14.27
CA GLN A 8 2.10 -11.29 -15.12
C GLN A 8 1.32 -10.25 -14.31
N LYS A 9 0.59 -10.67 -13.27
CA LYS A 9 -0.08 -9.71 -12.35
C LYS A 9 0.91 -8.84 -11.58
N GLN A 10 2.10 -9.37 -11.25
CA GLN A 10 3.19 -8.61 -10.62
C GLN A 10 3.97 -7.73 -11.61
N ALA A 11 3.83 -7.94 -12.91
CA ALA A 11 4.43 -7.08 -13.93
C ALA A 11 3.60 -5.80 -14.17
N ILE A 12 2.32 -5.83 -13.80
CA ILE A 12 1.43 -4.66 -13.81
C ILE A 12 1.59 -3.93 -12.48
N ASN A 13 2.65 -3.12 -12.36
CA ASN A 13 2.92 -2.30 -11.18
C ASN A 13 2.74 -0.83 -11.50
N LEU A 14 1.89 -0.15 -10.72
CA LEU A 14 1.74 1.31 -10.73
C LEU A 14 2.42 1.89 -9.50
N ASN A 15 3.35 2.81 -9.69
CA ASN A 15 3.90 3.58 -8.57
C ASN A 15 3.07 4.86 -8.44
N LYS A 16 2.36 5.02 -7.32
CA LYS A 16 1.49 6.18 -7.06
C LYS A 16 1.85 6.85 -5.74
N SER A 17 1.54 8.13 -5.64
CA SER A 17 1.40 8.78 -4.33
C SER A 17 0.06 8.38 -3.71
N VAL A 18 -0.07 8.46 -2.39
CA VAL A 18 -1.37 8.33 -1.72
C VAL A 18 -2.38 9.34 -2.27
N GLY A 19 -1.93 10.54 -2.64
CA GLY A 19 -2.78 11.57 -3.23
C GLY A 19 -3.31 11.25 -4.63
N ASP A 20 -2.77 10.22 -5.30
CA ASP A 20 -3.21 9.78 -6.63
C ASP A 20 -4.19 8.59 -6.55
N LEU A 21 -4.57 8.19 -5.34
CA LEU A 21 -5.62 7.20 -5.09
C LEU A 21 -7.00 7.85 -5.24
N VAL A 22 -7.99 7.04 -5.61
CA VAL A 22 -9.38 7.49 -5.65
C VAL A 22 -9.89 7.68 -4.23
N VAL A 23 -10.60 8.78 -4.00
CA VAL A 23 -11.17 9.11 -2.69
C VAL A 23 -12.31 8.14 -2.36
N ASP A 24 -12.38 7.71 -1.10
CA ASP A 24 -13.38 6.79 -0.56
C ASP A 24 -13.39 5.39 -1.23
N GLU A 25 -12.35 5.04 -1.98
CA GLU A 25 -12.19 3.70 -2.52
C GLU A 25 -11.30 2.82 -1.61
N PRO A 26 -11.74 1.60 -1.25
CA PRO A 26 -10.93 0.68 -0.47
C PRO A 26 -9.91 -0.05 -1.35
N TYR A 27 -8.64 0.03 -0.93
CA TYR A 27 -7.53 -0.68 -1.55
C TYR A 27 -6.96 -1.72 -0.59
N VAL A 28 -7.12 -3.01 -0.90
CA VAL A 28 -6.60 -4.10 -0.06
C VAL A 28 -5.08 -4.07 -0.03
N ILE A 29 -4.50 -4.07 1.17
CA ILE A 29 -3.05 -4.06 1.36
C ILE A 29 -2.53 -5.49 1.24
N ARG A 30 -1.77 -5.76 0.18
CA ARG A 30 -1.18 -7.07 -0.08
C ARG A 30 0.07 -7.33 0.76
N ALA A 31 0.88 -6.30 0.96
CA ALA A 31 2.12 -6.36 1.72
C ALA A 31 2.53 -4.97 2.22
N MET A 32 3.25 -4.94 3.34
CA MET A 32 3.89 -3.74 3.90
C MET A 32 5.36 -4.00 4.16
N ASN A 33 6.23 -3.06 3.81
CA ASN A 33 7.66 -3.15 4.12
C ASN A 33 8.17 -1.82 4.64
N GLU A 34 8.97 -1.87 5.69
CA GLU A 34 9.76 -0.72 6.11
C GLU A 34 10.94 -0.52 5.14
N VAL A 35 11.10 0.70 4.64
CA VAL A 35 12.13 1.04 3.66
C VAL A 35 12.84 2.32 4.10
N VAL A 36 14.17 2.26 4.11
CA VAL A 36 15.00 3.45 4.33
C VAL A 36 15.10 4.21 3.01
N THR A 37 14.55 5.42 2.99
CA THR A 37 14.65 6.35 1.86
C THR A 37 15.69 7.42 2.14
N LYS A 38 16.10 8.19 1.11
CA LYS A 38 16.97 9.37 1.29
C LYS A 38 16.38 10.44 2.21
N TYR A 39 15.08 10.37 2.49
CA TYR A 39 14.38 11.28 3.40
C TYR A 39 14.15 10.67 4.78
N GLY A 40 14.65 9.47 5.07
CA GLY A 40 14.43 8.73 6.32
C GLY A 40 13.59 7.47 6.12
N LEU A 41 13.21 6.85 7.24
CA LEU A 41 12.36 5.67 7.28
C LEU A 41 10.94 5.98 6.77
N SER A 42 10.40 5.08 5.95
CA SER A 42 9.05 5.16 5.40
C SER A 42 8.50 3.76 5.21
N ILE A 43 7.17 3.62 5.27
CA ILE A 43 6.52 2.34 4.95
C ILE A 43 6.13 2.34 3.47
N ALA A 44 6.55 1.31 2.74
CA ALA A 44 6.10 1.01 1.39
C ALA A 44 4.97 -0.02 1.46
N CYS A 45 3.82 0.32 0.89
CA CYS A 45 2.67 -0.57 0.82
C CYS A 45 2.44 -1.01 -0.63
N GLN A 46 2.08 -2.28 -0.77
CA GLN A 46 1.59 -2.85 -2.01
C GLN A 46 0.09 -3.00 -1.90
N LEU A 47 -0.66 -2.24 -2.70
CA LEU A 47 -2.11 -2.31 -2.77
C LEU A 47 -2.54 -3.18 -3.95
N VAL A 48 -3.69 -3.83 -3.85
CA VAL A 48 -4.33 -4.48 -4.99
C VAL A 48 -5.03 -3.42 -5.84
N ASP A 49 -4.74 -3.38 -7.13
CA ASP A 49 -5.47 -2.52 -8.07
C ASP A 49 -6.82 -3.17 -8.41
N ASN A 50 -7.92 -2.54 -7.99
CA ASN A 50 -9.27 -3.02 -8.26
C ASN A 50 -9.63 -2.99 -9.76
N THR A 51 -8.98 -2.14 -10.56
CA THR A 51 -9.30 -1.97 -11.99
C THR A 51 -8.56 -2.99 -12.86
N SER A 52 -7.24 -3.12 -12.65
CA SER A 52 -6.39 -3.98 -13.49
C SER A 52 -6.12 -5.36 -12.88
N GLY A 53 -6.42 -5.55 -11.59
CA GLY A 53 -5.99 -6.73 -10.83
C GLY A 53 -4.47 -6.81 -10.63
N GLY A 54 -3.75 -5.72 -10.94
CA GLY A 54 -2.32 -5.53 -10.71
C GLY A 54 -2.01 -5.06 -9.29
N VAL A 55 -0.84 -4.45 -9.12
CA VAL A 55 -0.37 -3.94 -7.83
C VAL A 55 -0.08 -2.44 -7.94
N ILE A 56 -0.47 -1.69 -6.91
CA ILE A 56 -0.09 -0.28 -6.76
C ILE A 56 0.91 -0.18 -5.61
N ASN A 57 2.13 0.27 -5.91
CA ASN A 57 3.12 0.58 -4.88
C ASN A 57 2.96 2.03 -4.46
N ILE A 58 2.79 2.23 -3.16
CA ILE A 58 2.72 3.56 -2.55
C ILE A 58 3.70 3.67 -1.38
N PHE A 59 4.12 4.89 -1.07
CA PHE A 59 4.80 5.18 0.19
C PHE A 59 3.82 5.89 1.12
N LEU A 60 3.66 5.36 2.34
CA LEU A 60 2.86 6.01 3.35
C LEU A 60 3.55 7.29 3.84
N PRO A 61 2.77 8.30 4.24
CA PRO A 61 3.32 9.51 4.84
C PRO A 61 4.12 9.20 6.11
N LYS A 62 5.18 9.98 6.35
CA LYS A 62 6.13 9.77 7.46
C LYS A 62 5.53 9.71 8.87
N TYR A 63 4.34 10.27 9.07
CA TYR A 63 3.67 10.22 10.38
C TYR A 63 2.99 8.87 10.66
N ILE A 64 2.87 8.01 9.64
CA ILE A 64 2.46 6.63 9.81
C ILE A 64 3.72 5.79 10.02
N THR A 65 3.83 5.23 11.22
CA THR A 65 4.93 4.36 11.62
C THR A 65 4.35 3.03 12.04
N ILE A 66 4.92 1.95 11.53
CA ILE A 66 4.58 0.57 11.90
C ILE A 66 5.90 -0.09 12.27
N ALA A 67 5.94 -0.83 13.37
CA ALA A 67 7.16 -1.54 13.73
C ALA A 67 7.43 -2.64 12.70
N LYS A 68 8.70 -2.87 12.36
CA LYS A 68 9.07 -3.91 11.40
C LYS A 68 8.47 -5.29 11.73
N ALA A 69 8.43 -5.65 13.02
CA ALA A 69 7.83 -6.90 13.48
C ALA A 69 6.32 -6.98 13.17
N GLU A 70 5.58 -5.87 13.31
CA GLU A 70 4.14 -5.81 13.01
C GLU A 70 3.89 -5.91 11.50
N ALA A 71 4.73 -5.27 10.69
CA ALA A 71 4.66 -5.40 9.23
C ALA A 71 4.97 -6.83 8.75
N GLU A 72 5.94 -7.49 9.38
CA GLU A 72 6.26 -8.91 9.13
C GLU A 72 5.11 -9.82 9.54
N GLU A 73 4.56 -9.63 10.74
CA GLU A 73 3.40 -10.38 11.24
C GLU A 73 2.18 -10.21 10.32
N TYR A 74 1.91 -8.98 9.84
CA TYR A 74 0.87 -8.73 8.85
C TYR A 74 1.10 -9.53 7.55
N ASN A 75 2.33 -9.51 7.04
CA ASN A 75 2.68 -10.20 5.80
C ASN A 75 2.54 -11.73 5.92
N ILE A 76 2.72 -12.28 7.14
CA ILE A 76 2.59 -13.71 7.46
C ILE A 76 1.13 -14.09 7.75
N GLY A 77 0.41 -13.26 8.50
CA GLY A 77 -0.91 -13.54 9.08
C GLY A 77 -2.12 -12.98 8.33
N LYS A 78 -1.93 -12.37 7.15
CA LYS A 78 -2.91 -11.80 6.20
C LYS A 78 -4.38 -11.80 6.66
N LEU A 79 -4.68 -10.93 7.62
CA LEU A 79 -6.00 -10.32 7.71
C LEU A 79 -6.06 -9.25 6.63
N PRO A 80 -7.10 -9.21 5.78
CA PRO A 80 -7.19 -8.23 4.71
C PRO A 80 -7.50 -6.86 5.30
N ILE A 81 -6.46 -6.05 5.55
CA ILE A 81 -6.62 -4.64 5.87
C ILE A 81 -6.70 -3.86 4.56
N SER A 82 -7.67 -2.97 4.46
CA SER A 82 -7.87 -2.06 3.34
C SER A 82 -7.43 -0.65 3.74
N LEU A 83 -6.77 0.03 2.81
CA LEU A 83 -6.46 1.45 2.91
C LEU A 83 -7.52 2.25 2.17
N ILE A 84 -8.11 3.23 2.84
CA ILE A 84 -9.08 4.15 2.25
C ILE A 84 -8.50 5.55 2.29
N PHE A 85 -8.34 6.17 1.12
CA PHE A 85 -7.92 7.57 1.04
C PHE A 85 -9.15 8.48 1.13
N ARG A 86 -9.21 9.34 2.16
CA ARG A 86 -10.34 10.26 2.40
C ARG A 86 -10.12 11.67 1.83
N GLY A 87 -9.00 11.87 1.14
CA GLY A 87 -8.63 13.17 0.58
C GLY A 87 -7.51 13.88 1.35
N LYS A 88 -7.33 15.16 1.05
CA LYS A 88 -6.20 15.96 1.54
C LYS A 88 -6.68 17.28 2.14
N THR A 89 -6.26 17.56 3.36
CA THR A 89 -6.60 18.81 4.07
C THR A 89 -5.34 19.44 4.64
N ASN A 90 -5.11 20.74 4.37
CA ASN A 90 -3.96 21.50 4.87
C ASN A 90 -2.60 20.80 4.68
N GLY A 91 -2.40 20.17 3.51
CA GLY A 91 -1.15 19.46 3.19
C GLY A 91 -1.02 18.05 3.79
N ARG A 92 -2.01 17.57 4.55
CA ARG A 92 -2.02 16.24 5.17
C ARG A 92 -2.96 15.30 4.42
N PHE A 93 -2.56 14.05 4.26
CA PHE A 93 -3.42 13.01 3.70
C PHE A 93 -4.30 12.43 4.82
N ILE A 94 -5.60 12.29 4.57
CA ILE A 94 -6.51 11.63 5.48
C ILE A 94 -6.65 10.20 4.97
N ILE A 95 -6.27 9.23 5.80
CA ILE A 95 -6.16 7.81 5.43
C ILE A 95 -6.77 7.00 6.57
N ASP A 96 -7.71 6.13 6.23
CA ASP A 96 -8.29 5.16 7.15
C ASP A 96 -7.78 3.74 6.81
N PHE A 97 -7.73 2.88 7.83
CA PHE A 97 -7.38 1.47 7.71
C PHE A 97 -8.52 0.63 8.31
N GLU A 98 -9.10 -0.26 7.50
CA GLU A 98 -10.25 -1.11 7.87
C GLU A 98 -9.97 -2.59 7.61
#